data_AF-M0PMJ9-F1
#
_entry.id   AF-M0PMJ9-F1
#
_cell.length_a   1.000
_cell.length_b   1.000
_cell.length_c   1.000
_cell.angle_alpha   90.00
_cell.angle_beta   90.00
_cell.angle_gamma   90.00
#
_symmetry.space_group_name_H-M   'P 1'
#
loop_
_entity.id
_entity.type
_entity.pdbx_description
1 polymer ?
#
loop_
_entity_poly.entity_id
_entity_poly.type
_entity_poly.pdbx_seq_one_letter_code
_entity_poly.pdbx_strand_id
1 'polypeptide(L)' 'MLDRQICMRCNARNASEAERCRKCGYTNLRPKATERRAA' A
#
# COMPACT_ATOMS: atom_id res chain seq x y z
N MET A 1 8.83 8.89 -6.36
CA MET A 1 7.91 8.63 -5.23
C MET A 1 7.87 7.13 -4.99
N LEU A 2 8.84 6.62 -4.23
CA LEU A 2 9.13 5.19 -4.07
C LEU A 2 8.29 4.54 -2.97
N ASP A 3 7.78 5.32 -2.03
CA ASP A 3 7.03 4.78 -0.90
C ASP A 3 5.53 4.93 -1.17
N ARG A 4 4.85 3.79 -1.27
CA ARG A 4 3.39 3.72 -1.41
C ARG A 4 2.93 2.50 -0.64
N GLN A 5 1.91 2.65 0.18
CA GLN A 5 1.33 1.52 0.89
C GLN A 5 0.23 0.85 0.06
N ILE A 6 0.10 -0.46 0.16
CA ILE A 6 -0.90 -1.27 -0.52
C ILE A 6 -1.85 -1.85 0.51
N CYS A 7 -3.15 -1.66 0.32
CA CYS A 7 -4.14 -2.24 1.20
C CYS A 7 -4.15 -3.77 1.10
N MET A 8 -4.06 -4.48 2.23
CA MET A 8 -4.10 -5.94 2.23
C MET A 8 -5.51 -6.51 1.95
N ARG A 9 -6.56 -5.68 2.00
CA ARG A 9 -7.95 -6.10 1.74
C ARG A 9 -8.39 -5.88 0.29
N CYS A 10 -8.05 -4.73 -0.31
CA CYS A 10 -8.54 -4.35 -1.64
C CYS A 10 -7.43 -3.98 -2.63
N ASN A 11 -6.16 -4.14 -2.23
CA ASN A 11 -4.98 -3.87 -3.04
C ASN A 11 -4.85 -2.42 -3.57
N ALA A 12 -5.64 -1.48 -3.01
CA ALA A 12 -5.55 -0.06 -3.36
C ALA A 12 -4.18 0.53 -2.96
N ARG A 13 -3.70 1.47 -3.78
CA ARG A 13 -2.48 2.25 -3.53
C ARG A 13 -2.81 3.45 -2.63
N ASN A 14 -2.09 3.58 -1.53
CA ASN A 14 -2.22 4.64 -0.53
C ASN A 14 -0.89 5.39 -0.37
N ALA A 15 -0.95 6.58 0.23
CA ALA A 15 0.23 7.35 0.60
C ALA A 15 1.09 6.58 1.63
N SER A 16 2.38 6.91 1.72
CA SER A 16 3.33 6.29 2.66
C SER A 16 2.93 6.48 4.11
N GLU A 17 2.32 7.62 4.42
CA GLU A 17 1.86 8.01 5.76
C GLU A 17 0.39 7.65 6.04
N ALA A 18 -0.28 6.95 5.12
CA ALA A 18 -1.68 6.60 5.31
C ALA A 18 -1.86 5.60 6.45
N GLU A 19 -2.70 5.94 7.43
CA GLU A 19 -3.09 5.01 8.51
C GLU A 19 -4.23 4.07 8.08
N ARG A 20 -4.96 4.42 7.01
CA ARG A 20 -6.13 3.69 6.52
C ARG A 20 -6.23 3.73 5.00
N CYS A 21 -6.83 2.69 4.43
CA CYS A 21 -7.09 2.60 3.01
C CYS A 21 -8.10 3.65 2.57
N ARG A 22 -7.71 4.53 1.64
CA ARG A 22 -8.57 5.56 1.04
C ARG A 22 -9.83 5.03 0.34
N LYS A 23 -9.85 3.73 0.01
CA LYS A 23 -10.96 3.10 -0.74
C LYS A 23 -11.93 2.34 0.16
N CYS A 24 -11.44 1.66 1.20
CA CYS A 24 -12.28 0.76 2.00
C CYS A 24 -12.16 0.98 3.52
N GLY A 25 -11.39 1.97 3.97
CA GLY A 25 -11.20 2.28 5.40
C GLY A 25 -10.35 1.29 6.18
N TYR A 26 -9.93 0.18 5.57
CA TYR A 26 -9.14 -0.86 6.25
C TYR A 26 -7.76 -0.33 6.69
N THR A 27 -7.36 -0.64 7.92
CA THR A 27 -6.16 -0.10 8.58
C THR A 27 -4.87 -0.84 8.24
N ASN A 28 -4.95 -2.13 7.89
CA ASN A 28 -3.73 -2.89 7.58
C ASN A 28 -3.30 -2.66 6.13
N LEU A 29 -2.27 -1.83 5.98
CA LEU A 29 -1.58 -1.53 4.74
C LEU A 29 -0.15 -2.10 4.80
N ARG A 30 0.38 -2.54 3.66
CA ARG A 30 1.76 -3.03 3.54
C ARG A 30 2.57 -2.10 2.65
N PRO A 31 3.87 -1.87 2.91
CA PRO A 31 4.72 -1.17 1.96
C PRO A 31 4.78 -1.93 0.63
N LYS A 32 4.75 -1.21 -0.50
CA LYS A 32 5.04 -1.80 -1.80
C LYS A 32 6.54 -2.06 -1.88
N ALA A 33 6.92 -3.28 -2.26
CA ALA A 33 8.32 -3.62 -2.49
C ALA A 33 8.94 -2.66 -3.52
N THR A 34 10.07 -2.05 -3.14
CA THR A 34 10.84 -1.12 -3.97
C THR A 34 11.58 -1.87 -5.07
N GLU A 35 12.03 -3.08 -4.77
CA GLU A 35 12.66 -3.95 -5.75
C GLU A 35 11.59 -4.68 -6.57
N ARG A 36 11.73 -4.61 -7.90
CA ARG A 36 10.97 -5.48 -8.79
C ARG A 36 11.41 -6.91 -8.48
N ARG A 37 10.48 -7.75 -8.02
CA ARG A 37 10.75 -9.19 -7.93
C ARG A 37 11.16 -9.64 -9.33
N ALA A 38 12.34 -10.26 -9.44
CA ALA A 38 12.80 -10.86 -10.69
C ALA A 38 11.72 -11.85 -11.18
N ALA A 39 11.45 -11.78 -12.49
CA ALA A 39 10.37 -12.53 -13.15
C ALA A 39 10.72 -14.00 -13.33
#